data_AF-A0A949SRX1-F1
#
_entry.id   AF-A0A949SRX1-F1
#
_cell.length_a   1.000
_cell.length_b   1.000
_cell.length_c   1.000
_cell.angle_alpha   90.00
_cell.angle_beta   90.00
_cell.angle_gamma   90.00
#
_symmetry.space_group_name_H-M   'P 1'
#
loop_
_entity.id
_entity.type
_entity.pdbx_description
1 polymer ?
#
loop_
_entity_poly.entity_id
_entity_poly.type
_entity_poly.pdbx_seq_one_letter_code
_entity_poly.pdbx_strand_id
1 'polypeptide(L)'
;MESAQNLLLLIVPGLSLRLLQNYRRQTSYLSMLGREGFMTPVVPIFPAIYPTLEATYLTGMLPSMHGISSDAQVDLVAHGARENRQVADPAKGWIEARLTLWHRARKRRPDLTVASLGELPTGVREQGAVMLRVRQARESLLLAYQESVVGVPLVDGNMFSRAMAPTMESFDADCFRLAQACKAAGRAFCVIGASALTPVSRCLDLCREIFGREAPGNVLFARSYSQIQHIYAPPSLVPDLLSRLRALDCLERVLEGDDLAEFALNHPTAGNIVALARRDIGFWPGESLDRFKPPMRPPACSHGHMAEDPLDRPVMIGVGFAQPKALIGACEVAGILDRVLTGVAVHDKV
;
A
#
# COMPACT_ATOMS: atom_id res chain seq x y z
N MET A 1 -20.76 22.24 9.91
CA MET A 1 -20.73 20.77 9.73
C MET A 1 -20.97 20.49 8.27
N GLU A 2 -20.08 19.73 7.64
CA GLU A 2 -20.34 19.22 6.29
C GLU A 2 -21.41 18.12 6.39
N SER A 3 -22.19 17.89 5.33
CA SER A 3 -23.13 16.75 5.30
C SER A 3 -22.34 15.44 5.18
N ALA A 4 -22.62 14.46 6.04
CA ALA A 4 -22.06 13.12 5.88
C ALA A 4 -22.40 12.54 4.50
N GLN A 5 -21.42 11.92 3.85
CA GLN A 5 -21.57 11.32 2.53
C GLN A 5 -21.16 9.85 2.55
N ASN A 6 -21.72 9.08 1.64
CA ASN A 6 -21.19 7.77 1.33
C ASN A 6 -19.94 7.95 0.45
N LEU A 7 -18.96 7.05 0.53
CA LEU A 7 -17.67 7.15 -0.15
C LEU A 7 -17.29 5.85 -0.86
N LEU A 8 -16.71 5.94 -2.05
CA LEU A 8 -15.90 4.88 -2.64
C LEU A 8 -14.44 5.31 -2.55
N LEU A 9 -13.63 4.49 -1.86
CA LEU A 9 -12.18 4.64 -1.79
C LEU A 9 -11.53 3.58 -2.68
N LEU A 10 -10.81 4.04 -3.71
CA LEU A 10 -10.00 3.22 -4.60
C LEU A 10 -8.52 3.38 -4.25
N ILE A 11 -7.88 2.29 -3.86
CA ILE A 11 -6.46 2.27 -3.49
C ILE A 11 -5.63 1.69 -4.65
N VAL A 12 -4.58 2.39 -5.05
CA VAL A 12 -3.82 2.06 -6.27
C VAL A 12 -2.32 2.05 -5.97
N PRO A 13 -1.69 0.88 -5.81
CA PRO A 13 -0.24 0.80 -5.67
C PRO A 13 0.47 1.48 -6.86
N GLY A 14 1.58 2.17 -6.60
CA GLY A 14 2.37 2.86 -7.64
C GLY A 14 1.77 4.13 -8.27
N LEU A 15 0.54 4.53 -7.93
CA LEU A 15 -0.04 5.77 -8.44
C LEU A 15 0.62 7.01 -7.80
N SER A 16 1.41 7.74 -8.59
CA SER A 16 2.17 8.93 -8.16
C SER A 16 1.90 10.15 -9.03
N LEU A 17 2.34 11.33 -8.56
CA LEU A 17 2.28 12.56 -9.37
C LEU A 17 3.08 12.44 -10.67
N ARG A 18 4.27 11.83 -10.61
CA ARG A 18 5.14 11.62 -11.78
C ARG A 18 4.45 10.77 -12.84
N LEU A 19 3.76 9.71 -12.42
CA LEU A 19 3.01 8.85 -13.33
C LEU A 19 1.93 9.63 -14.08
N LEU A 20 1.13 10.43 -13.35
CA LEU A 20 0.10 11.27 -13.97
C LEU A 20 0.68 12.32 -14.93
N GLN A 21 1.83 12.92 -14.59
CA GLN A 21 2.50 13.89 -15.46
C GLN A 21 3.01 13.24 -16.76
N ASN A 22 3.59 12.04 -16.67
CA ASN A 22 4.16 11.34 -17.82
C ASN A 22 3.08 10.80 -18.77
N TYR A 23 1.91 10.42 -18.24
CA TYR A 23 0.77 9.95 -19.02
C TYR A 23 -0.36 10.98 -19.12
N ARG A 24 -0.04 12.28 -19.10
CA ARG A 24 -1.06 13.34 -19.03
C ARG A 24 -2.11 13.27 -20.14
N ARG A 25 -1.74 12.81 -21.34
CA ARG A 25 -2.69 12.63 -22.45
C ARG A 25 -3.67 11.49 -22.17
N GLN A 26 -3.19 10.39 -21.59
CA GLN A 26 -3.96 9.21 -21.22
C GLN A 26 -4.67 9.33 -19.86
N THR A 27 -4.30 10.32 -19.03
CA THR A 27 -4.87 10.58 -17.70
C THR A 27 -5.72 11.86 -17.68
N SER A 28 -6.40 12.12 -18.80
CA SER A 28 -7.18 13.33 -19.02
C SER A 28 -8.39 13.42 -18.08
N TYR A 29 -9.01 12.29 -17.74
CA TYR A 29 -10.16 12.24 -16.85
C TYR A 29 -9.75 12.42 -15.39
N LEU A 30 -8.71 11.76 -14.91
CA LEU A 30 -8.14 11.98 -13.57
C LEU A 30 -7.73 13.44 -13.38
N SER A 31 -7.12 14.04 -14.42
CA SER A 31 -6.81 15.47 -14.44
C SER A 31 -8.06 16.34 -14.31
N MET A 32 -9.17 15.95 -14.95
CA MET A 32 -10.46 16.64 -14.84
C MET A 32 -11.09 16.44 -13.46
N LEU A 33 -11.07 15.22 -12.90
CA LEU A 33 -11.56 14.93 -11.55
C LEU A 33 -10.82 15.76 -10.50
N GLY A 34 -9.49 15.89 -10.62
CA GLY A 34 -8.67 16.73 -9.74
C GLY A 34 -8.96 18.23 -9.87
N ARG A 35 -9.53 18.68 -11.00
CA ARG A 35 -10.02 20.07 -11.18
C ARG A 35 -11.42 20.26 -10.62
N GLU A 36 -12.33 19.29 -10.83
CA GLU A 36 -13.70 19.31 -10.29
C GLU A 36 -13.72 19.25 -8.76
N GLY A 37 -12.86 18.43 -8.16
CA GLY A 37 -12.62 18.39 -6.73
C GLY A 37 -11.20 18.83 -6.37
N PHE A 38 -10.38 17.89 -5.93
CA PHE A 38 -8.99 18.15 -5.58
C PHE A 38 -8.06 17.04 -6.04
N MET A 39 -6.79 17.40 -6.17
CA MET A 39 -5.66 16.50 -6.34
C MET A 39 -4.53 17.02 -5.46
N THR A 40 -3.99 16.17 -4.59
CA THR A 40 -2.89 16.55 -3.70
C THR A 40 -1.87 15.41 -3.52
N PRO A 41 -0.57 15.70 -3.48
CA PRO A 41 0.43 14.72 -3.06
C PRO A 41 0.22 14.29 -1.59
N VAL A 42 0.58 13.04 -1.31
CA VAL A 42 0.59 12.44 0.02
C VAL A 42 2.04 12.15 0.41
N VAL A 43 2.51 12.69 1.54
CA VAL A 43 3.77 12.29 2.13
C VAL A 43 3.59 10.88 2.70
N PRO A 44 4.30 9.86 2.17
CA PRO A 44 4.16 8.50 2.67
C PRO A 44 4.78 8.37 4.06
N ILE A 45 4.62 7.20 4.66
CA ILE A 45 5.36 6.76 5.86
C ILE A 45 6.34 5.66 5.48
N PHE A 46 7.31 5.41 6.36
CA PHE A 46 8.18 4.24 6.25
C PHE A 46 7.59 3.05 7.03
N PRO A 47 7.67 1.82 6.51
CA PRO A 47 8.08 1.46 5.15
C PRO A 47 7.02 1.84 4.12
N ALA A 48 7.46 2.35 2.97
CA ALA A 48 6.56 2.82 1.90
C ALA A 48 6.08 1.68 0.99
N ILE A 49 5.53 0.63 1.61
CA ILE A 49 4.92 -0.51 0.92
C ILE A 49 3.39 -0.41 0.96
N TYR A 50 2.74 -1.04 -0.02
CA TYR A 50 1.29 -1.05 -0.17
C TYR A 50 0.50 -1.40 1.11
N PRO A 51 0.70 -2.58 1.73
CA PRO A 51 -0.14 -2.98 2.85
C PRO A 51 0.04 -2.05 4.06
N THR A 52 1.22 -1.45 4.20
CA THR A 52 1.52 -0.51 5.29
C THR A 52 0.81 0.83 5.08
N LEU A 53 0.92 1.40 3.87
CA LEU A 53 0.24 2.66 3.55
C LEU A 53 -1.28 2.52 3.58
N GLU A 54 -1.84 1.43 3.06
CA GLU A 54 -3.28 1.17 3.17
C GLU A 54 -3.73 1.10 4.64
N ALA A 55 -3.03 0.34 5.47
CA ALA A 55 -3.35 0.27 6.89
C ALA A 55 -3.27 1.64 7.57
N THR A 56 -2.27 2.45 7.24
CA THR A 56 -2.16 3.84 7.71
C THR A 56 -3.32 4.71 7.24
N TYR A 57 -3.70 4.65 5.96
CA TYR A 57 -4.86 5.42 5.45
C TYR A 57 -6.16 5.01 6.13
N LEU A 58 -6.30 3.73 6.46
CA LEU A 58 -7.51 3.18 7.07
C LEU A 58 -7.55 3.30 8.60
N THR A 59 -6.46 3.71 9.25
CA THR A 59 -6.38 3.81 10.72
C THR A 59 -5.98 5.21 11.20
N GLY A 60 -5.24 5.97 10.39
CA GLY A 60 -4.58 7.21 10.77
C GLY A 60 -3.36 7.00 11.66
N MET A 61 -2.85 5.78 11.73
CA MET A 61 -1.82 5.35 12.67
C MET A 61 -0.56 4.91 11.94
N LEU A 62 0.57 4.88 12.64
CA LEU A 62 1.84 4.34 12.16
C LEU A 62 1.91 2.81 12.33
N PRO A 63 2.89 2.12 11.71
CA PRO A 63 3.01 0.66 11.78
C PRO A 63 3.21 0.13 13.20
N SER A 64 3.87 0.91 14.06
CA SER A 64 4.03 0.61 15.50
C SER A 64 2.70 0.53 16.26
N MET A 65 1.63 1.07 15.69
CA MET A 65 0.30 1.11 16.29
C MET A 65 -0.71 0.17 15.60
N HIS A 66 -0.74 0.12 14.27
CA HIS A 66 -1.65 -0.77 13.54
C HIS A 66 -1.06 -2.15 13.20
N GLY A 67 0.25 -2.32 13.41
CA GLY A 67 0.93 -3.60 13.32
C GLY A 67 1.11 -4.15 11.92
N ILE A 68 1.05 -3.33 10.86
CA ILE A 68 1.27 -3.78 9.47
C ILE A 68 2.51 -3.06 8.93
N SER A 69 3.59 -3.79 8.69
CA SER A 69 4.88 -3.22 8.27
C SER A 69 5.55 -4.00 7.13
N SER A 70 4.88 -5.05 6.62
CA SER A 70 5.47 -6.00 5.67
C SER A 70 4.43 -6.58 4.71
N ASP A 71 4.91 -7.19 3.63
CA ASP A 71 4.07 -7.92 2.67
C ASP A 71 3.53 -9.24 3.25
N ALA A 72 4.23 -9.80 4.24
CA ALA A 72 3.81 -10.99 4.97
C ALA A 72 4.23 -10.90 6.44
N GLN A 73 3.47 -11.52 7.32
CA GLN A 73 3.80 -11.61 8.75
C GLN A 73 3.91 -13.07 9.16
N VAL A 74 4.80 -13.32 10.11
CA VAL A 74 4.94 -14.64 10.70
C VAL A 74 4.07 -14.66 11.95
N ASP A 75 3.05 -15.51 11.95
CA ASP A 75 2.29 -15.77 13.18
C ASP A 75 3.14 -16.64 14.10
N LEU A 76 3.51 -16.07 15.26
CA LEU A 76 4.30 -16.75 16.28
C LEU A 76 3.42 -17.39 17.37
N VAL A 77 2.10 -17.19 17.36
CA VAL A 77 1.22 -17.40 18.53
C VAL A 77 0.40 -18.70 18.49
N ALA A 78 0.25 -19.40 17.36
CA ALA A 78 -0.59 -20.60 17.33
C ALA A 78 0.22 -21.91 17.20
N HIS A 79 0.44 -22.60 18.33
CA HIS A 79 0.67 -24.05 18.40
C HIS A 79 2.00 -24.63 17.91
N GLY A 80 3.10 -23.88 17.93
CA GLY A 80 4.41 -24.41 17.49
C GLY A 80 4.48 -24.64 15.97
N ALA A 81 3.44 -24.19 15.24
CA ALA A 81 3.47 -24.01 13.81
C ALA A 81 3.79 -22.55 13.49
N ARG A 82 4.62 -22.34 12.47
CA ARG A 82 5.06 -21.03 12.01
C ARG A 82 4.43 -20.79 10.66
N GLU A 83 3.41 -19.95 10.60
CA GLU A 83 2.78 -19.64 9.32
C GLU A 83 3.24 -18.28 8.82
N ASN A 84 3.80 -18.28 7.62
CA ASN A 84 4.16 -17.07 6.90
C ASN A 84 2.96 -16.65 6.06
N ARG A 85 2.18 -15.71 6.59
CA ARG A 85 0.89 -15.34 6.02
C ARG A 85 1.04 -14.04 5.25
N GLN A 86 0.78 -14.10 3.95
CA GLN A 86 0.83 -12.94 3.06
C GLN A 86 -0.31 -11.97 3.39
N VAL A 87 0.03 -10.70 3.55
CA VAL A 87 -0.91 -9.59 3.75
C VAL A 87 -1.47 -9.17 2.40
N ALA A 88 -2.46 -9.93 1.91
CA ALA A 88 -3.08 -9.69 0.59
C ALA A 88 -4.10 -8.53 0.59
N ASP A 89 -4.63 -8.16 1.75
CA ASP A 89 -5.61 -7.07 1.92
C ASP A 89 -5.71 -6.70 3.42
N PRO A 90 -4.98 -5.68 3.89
CA PRO A 90 -5.04 -5.19 5.27
C PRO A 90 -6.45 -4.98 5.82
N ALA A 91 -7.38 -4.51 4.99
CA ALA A 91 -8.77 -4.27 5.39
C ALA A 91 -9.53 -5.57 5.67
N LYS A 92 -9.08 -6.72 5.15
CA LYS A 92 -9.65 -8.06 5.38
C LYS A 92 -9.00 -8.80 6.55
N GLY A 93 -9.13 -8.23 7.75
CA GLY A 93 -8.91 -8.94 9.00
C GLY A 93 -7.46 -8.98 9.51
N TRP A 94 -6.58 -8.15 8.96
CA TRP A 94 -5.22 -7.94 9.47
C TRP A 94 -5.14 -6.81 10.49
N ILE A 95 -5.90 -5.73 10.24
CA ILE A 95 -6.00 -4.62 11.17
C ILE A 95 -6.97 -4.98 12.28
N GLU A 96 -6.56 -4.80 13.54
CA GLU A 96 -7.48 -4.91 14.67
C GLU A 96 -8.71 -4.04 14.44
N ALA A 97 -9.90 -4.65 14.52
CA ALA A 97 -11.16 -4.01 14.17
C ALA A 97 -11.31 -2.60 14.80
N ARG A 98 -11.00 -2.47 16.10
CA ARG A 98 -11.10 -1.19 16.84
C ARG A 98 -10.28 -0.03 16.26
N LEU A 99 -9.22 -0.33 15.49
CA LEU A 99 -8.33 0.66 14.91
C LEU A 99 -8.85 1.22 13.58
N THR A 100 -9.69 0.46 12.88
CA THR A 100 -10.15 0.85 11.54
C THR A 100 -11.04 2.10 11.61
N LEU A 101 -10.95 2.92 10.57
CA LEU A 101 -11.66 4.20 10.50
C LEU A 101 -13.15 4.01 10.69
N TRP A 102 -13.75 2.94 10.16
CA TRP A 102 -15.19 2.72 10.25
C TRP A 102 -15.66 2.34 11.65
N HIS A 103 -14.87 1.59 12.42
CA HIS A 103 -15.21 1.34 13.82
C HIS A 103 -15.11 2.62 14.65
N ARG A 104 -14.14 3.49 14.36
CA ARG A 104 -14.03 4.81 15.01
C ARG A 104 -15.17 5.74 14.58
N ALA A 105 -15.49 5.79 13.29
CA ALA A 105 -16.53 6.62 12.70
C ALA A 105 -17.94 6.24 13.18
N ARG A 106 -18.20 4.96 13.48
CA ARG A 106 -19.47 4.49 14.06
C ARG A 106 -19.84 5.15 15.39
N LYS A 107 -18.87 5.70 16.12
CA LYS A 107 -19.14 6.51 17.33
C LYS A 107 -19.92 7.79 16.99
N ARG A 108 -19.76 8.33 15.79
CA ARG A 108 -20.41 9.55 15.28
C ARG A 108 -21.56 9.24 14.32
N ARG A 109 -21.47 8.14 13.58
CA ARG A 109 -22.49 7.67 12.62
C ARG A 109 -22.80 6.17 12.87
N PRO A 110 -23.67 5.83 13.82
CA PRO A 110 -23.89 4.44 14.26
C PRO A 110 -24.37 3.48 13.16
N ASP A 111 -25.05 4.00 12.14
CA ASP A 111 -25.54 3.28 10.95
C ASP A 111 -24.45 3.02 9.89
N LEU A 112 -23.22 3.49 10.11
CA LEU A 112 -22.14 3.38 9.14
C LEU A 112 -21.79 1.91 8.84
N THR A 113 -21.91 1.57 7.56
CA THR A 113 -21.63 0.23 7.02
C THR A 113 -20.51 0.28 6.00
N VAL A 114 -19.77 -0.83 5.85
CA VAL A 114 -18.62 -0.94 4.96
C VAL A 114 -18.73 -2.22 4.14
N ALA A 115 -18.40 -2.14 2.85
CA ALA A 115 -18.20 -3.31 2.01
C ALA A 115 -16.90 -3.18 1.20
N SER A 116 -16.21 -4.31 1.02
CA SER A 116 -15.11 -4.41 0.07
C SER A 116 -15.64 -4.90 -1.28
N LEU A 117 -15.24 -4.22 -2.34
CA LEU A 117 -15.40 -4.63 -3.73
C LEU A 117 -14.24 -5.54 -4.18
N GLY A 118 -13.14 -5.58 -3.42
CA GLY A 118 -11.93 -6.32 -3.77
C GLY A 118 -11.13 -5.67 -4.89
N GLU A 119 -10.33 -6.47 -5.58
CA GLU A 119 -9.60 -6.05 -6.78
C GLU A 119 -10.60 -5.72 -7.87
N LEU A 120 -10.44 -4.55 -8.48
CA LEU A 120 -11.25 -4.20 -9.63
C LEU A 120 -10.70 -4.90 -10.87
N PRO A 121 -11.54 -5.65 -11.61
CA PRO A 121 -11.11 -6.32 -12.83
C PRO A 121 -10.68 -5.31 -13.90
N THR A 122 -9.81 -5.73 -14.81
CA THR A 122 -9.40 -4.92 -15.95
C THR A 122 -10.21 -5.31 -17.20
N GLY A 123 -10.79 -4.32 -17.88
CA GLY A 123 -11.53 -4.56 -19.13
C GLY A 123 -13.03 -4.25 -19.08
N VAL A 124 -13.60 -3.91 -20.25
CA VAL A 124 -14.90 -3.21 -20.36
C VAL A 124 -16.10 -4.03 -19.86
N ARG A 125 -16.12 -5.36 -20.05
CA ARG A 125 -17.28 -6.19 -19.67
C ARG A 125 -17.46 -6.31 -18.16
N GLU A 126 -16.37 -6.54 -17.45
CA GLU A 126 -16.39 -6.78 -16.00
C GLU A 126 -16.62 -5.47 -15.23
N GLN A 127 -16.20 -4.34 -15.81
CA GLN A 127 -16.43 -3.01 -15.28
C GLN A 127 -17.92 -2.64 -15.19
N GLY A 128 -18.77 -3.10 -16.11
CA GLY A 128 -20.22 -2.83 -16.06
C GLY A 128 -20.89 -3.32 -14.77
N ALA A 129 -20.51 -4.51 -14.29
CA ALA A 129 -21.02 -5.08 -13.05
C ALA A 129 -20.55 -4.29 -11.82
N VAL A 130 -19.29 -3.81 -11.82
CA VAL A 130 -18.75 -2.94 -10.77
C VAL A 130 -19.53 -1.64 -10.69
N MET A 131 -19.79 -0.97 -11.83
CA MET A 131 -20.55 0.28 -11.84
C MET A 131 -21.98 0.10 -11.32
N LEU A 132 -22.63 -1.01 -11.69
CA LEU A 132 -23.95 -1.35 -11.18
C LEU A 132 -23.93 -1.54 -9.66
N ARG A 133 -22.93 -2.28 -9.15
CA ARG A 133 -22.75 -2.49 -7.71
C ARG A 133 -22.51 -1.17 -6.97
N VAL A 134 -21.66 -0.29 -7.49
CA VAL A 134 -21.41 1.04 -6.91
C VAL A 134 -22.71 1.87 -6.83
N ARG A 135 -23.57 1.81 -7.86
CA ARG A 135 -24.85 2.54 -7.88
C ARG A 135 -25.89 1.98 -6.91
N GLN A 136 -25.91 0.67 -6.71
CA GLN A 136 -26.90 -0.01 -5.88
C GLN A 136 -26.47 -0.14 -4.40
N ALA A 137 -25.18 -0.02 -4.12
CA ALA A 137 -24.61 -0.15 -2.80
C ALA A 137 -25.17 0.89 -1.82
N ARG A 138 -25.64 0.39 -0.68
CA ARG A 138 -26.16 1.20 0.43
C ARG A 138 -25.10 1.51 1.48
N GLU A 139 -23.97 0.81 1.41
CA GLU A 139 -22.90 0.87 2.39
C GLU A 139 -22.25 2.24 2.41
N SER A 140 -22.04 2.80 3.59
CA SER A 140 -21.45 4.13 3.73
C SER A 140 -20.05 4.23 3.13
N LEU A 141 -19.24 3.17 3.25
CA LEU A 141 -17.90 3.09 2.65
C LEU A 141 -17.80 1.86 1.75
N LEU A 142 -17.37 2.07 0.51
CA LEU A 142 -16.90 1.02 -0.39
C LEU A 142 -15.38 1.09 -0.48
N LEU A 143 -14.72 -0.04 -0.28
CA LEU A 143 -13.28 -0.19 -0.46
C LEU A 143 -13.01 -0.98 -1.75
N ALA A 144 -12.10 -0.50 -2.57
CA ALA A 144 -11.65 -1.19 -3.77
C ALA A 144 -10.14 -0.99 -3.95
N TYR A 145 -9.48 -1.93 -4.60
CA TYR A 145 -8.08 -1.78 -4.99
C TYR A 145 -7.86 -2.13 -6.46
N GLN A 146 -6.76 -1.61 -7.04
CA GLN A 146 -6.42 -1.81 -8.44
C GLN A 146 -4.91 -1.96 -8.63
N GLU A 147 -4.46 -3.13 -9.05
CA GLU A 147 -3.03 -3.45 -9.21
C GLU A 147 -2.51 -3.31 -10.64
N SER A 148 -3.39 -3.08 -11.63
CA SER A 148 -2.96 -2.97 -13.04
C SER A 148 -1.88 -1.91 -13.28
N VAL A 149 -1.85 -0.85 -12.46
CA VAL A 149 -0.85 0.22 -12.51
C VAL A 149 0.56 -0.27 -12.12
N VAL A 150 0.70 -1.36 -11.37
CA VAL A 150 2.01 -1.93 -11.01
C VAL A 150 2.45 -3.09 -11.89
N GLY A 151 1.52 -3.77 -12.56
CA GLY A 151 1.82 -4.98 -13.34
C GLY A 151 2.87 -4.77 -14.45
N VAL A 152 2.71 -3.74 -15.28
CA VAL A 152 3.69 -3.44 -16.36
C VAL A 152 5.04 -3.00 -15.79
N PRO A 153 5.13 -2.06 -14.83
CA PRO A 153 6.39 -1.71 -14.18
C PRO A 153 7.14 -2.89 -13.55
N LEU A 154 6.42 -3.83 -12.93
CA LEU A 154 7.05 -5.00 -12.32
C LEU A 154 7.77 -5.86 -13.36
N VAL A 155 7.24 -5.97 -14.59
CA VAL A 155 7.86 -6.76 -15.66
C VAL A 155 8.94 -5.98 -16.40
N ASP A 156 8.65 -4.74 -16.79
CA ASP A 156 9.52 -3.95 -17.67
C ASP A 156 10.59 -3.13 -16.92
N GLY A 157 10.42 -2.93 -15.62
CA GLY A 157 11.30 -2.09 -14.78
C GLY A 157 11.19 -0.59 -15.06
N ASN A 158 10.34 -0.21 -16.00
CA ASN A 158 10.18 1.16 -16.44
C ASN A 158 8.71 1.56 -16.36
N MET A 159 8.38 2.37 -15.34
CA MET A 159 7.04 2.96 -15.17
C MET A 159 6.60 3.87 -16.32
N PHE A 160 7.53 4.27 -17.18
CA PHE A 160 7.30 5.21 -18.29
C PHE A 160 7.47 4.53 -19.65
N SER A 161 7.42 3.19 -19.69
CA SER A 161 7.50 2.44 -20.93
C SER A 161 6.28 2.71 -21.84
N ARG A 162 6.45 2.54 -23.15
CA ARG A 162 5.30 2.64 -24.07
C ARG A 162 4.25 1.56 -23.82
N ALA A 163 4.64 0.42 -23.24
CA ALA A 163 3.74 -0.69 -22.92
C ALA A 163 2.73 -0.33 -21.82
N MET A 164 3.03 0.68 -21.00
CA MET A 164 2.16 1.15 -19.92
C MET A 164 1.05 2.11 -20.41
N ALA A 165 1.15 2.65 -21.63
CA ALA A 165 0.15 3.61 -22.14
C ALA A 165 -1.28 3.06 -22.22
N PRO A 166 -1.53 1.83 -22.74
CA PRO A 166 -2.88 1.25 -22.74
C PRO A 166 -3.43 1.00 -21.34
N THR A 167 -2.57 0.59 -20.40
CA THR A 167 -2.93 0.41 -18.99
C THR A 167 -3.40 1.72 -18.38
N MET A 168 -2.65 2.80 -18.59
CA MET A 168 -3.01 4.12 -18.07
C MET A 168 -4.28 4.69 -18.70
N GLU A 169 -4.49 4.47 -20.00
CA GLU A 169 -5.73 4.87 -20.69
C GLU A 169 -6.95 4.11 -20.15
N SER A 170 -6.83 2.79 -19.96
CA SER A 170 -7.91 1.99 -19.36
C SER A 170 -8.20 2.42 -17.93
N PHE A 171 -7.15 2.58 -17.11
CA PHE A 171 -7.26 3.00 -15.72
C PHE A 171 -7.93 4.37 -15.56
N ASP A 172 -7.56 5.34 -16.39
CA ASP A 172 -8.17 6.68 -16.41
C ASP A 172 -9.66 6.62 -16.76
N ALA A 173 -10.01 5.83 -17.77
CA ALA A 173 -11.40 5.62 -18.17
C ALA A 173 -12.22 4.90 -17.08
N ASP A 174 -11.62 3.94 -16.37
CA ASP A 174 -12.27 3.26 -15.24
C ASP A 174 -12.51 4.20 -14.06
N CYS A 175 -11.52 5.03 -13.70
CA CYS A 175 -11.69 6.07 -12.68
C CYS A 175 -12.80 7.04 -13.05
N PHE A 176 -12.89 7.45 -14.32
CA PHE A 176 -13.99 8.29 -14.80
C PHE A 176 -15.35 7.60 -14.63
N ARG A 177 -15.48 6.35 -15.09
CA ARG A 177 -16.73 5.58 -14.97
C ARG A 177 -17.15 5.40 -13.50
N LEU A 178 -16.21 5.08 -12.60
CA LEU A 178 -16.47 4.95 -11.17
C LEU A 178 -16.94 6.28 -10.57
N ALA A 179 -16.29 7.39 -10.92
CA ALA A 179 -16.70 8.72 -10.47
C ALA A 179 -18.12 9.07 -10.93
N GLN A 180 -18.48 8.77 -12.19
CA GLN A 180 -19.84 8.97 -12.70
C GLN A 180 -20.86 8.06 -12.00
N ALA A 181 -20.52 6.80 -11.72
CA ALA A 181 -21.37 5.89 -10.96
C ALA A 181 -21.59 6.39 -9.52
N CYS A 182 -20.55 6.90 -8.86
CA CYS A 182 -20.64 7.51 -7.54
C CYS A 182 -21.52 8.76 -7.56
N LYS A 183 -21.30 9.68 -8.52
CA LYS A 183 -22.10 10.90 -8.69
C LYS A 183 -23.59 10.59 -8.87
N ALA A 184 -23.93 9.61 -9.71
CA ALA A 184 -25.31 9.17 -9.91
C ALA A 184 -25.97 8.59 -8.65
N ALA A 185 -25.16 8.05 -7.72
CA ALA A 185 -25.61 7.50 -6.45
C ALA A 185 -25.53 8.50 -5.28
N GLY A 186 -25.16 9.77 -5.52
CA GLY A 186 -24.93 10.75 -4.45
C GLY A 186 -23.77 10.39 -3.52
N ARG A 187 -22.78 9.63 -4.03
CA ARG A 187 -21.61 9.13 -3.31
C ARG A 187 -20.36 9.93 -3.73
N ALA A 188 -19.48 10.23 -2.77
CA ALA A 188 -18.15 10.76 -3.02
C ALA A 188 -17.22 9.69 -3.62
N PHE A 189 -16.27 10.11 -4.45
CA PHE A 189 -15.25 9.23 -5.00
C PHE A 189 -13.85 9.73 -4.63
N CYS A 190 -13.02 8.82 -4.14
CA CYS A 190 -11.62 9.08 -3.83
C CYS A 190 -10.75 7.97 -4.41
N VAL A 191 -9.71 8.35 -5.14
CA VAL A 191 -8.62 7.46 -5.56
C VAL A 191 -7.33 7.91 -4.92
N ILE A 192 -6.55 6.98 -4.36
CA ILE A 192 -5.32 7.28 -3.66
C ILE A 192 -4.21 6.29 -4.01
N GLY A 193 -3.00 6.81 -4.21
CA GLY A 193 -1.81 6.00 -4.39
C GLY A 193 -1.34 5.36 -3.08
N ALA A 194 -0.80 4.14 -3.15
CA ALA A 194 -0.39 3.40 -1.95
C ALA A 194 1.03 2.82 -1.98
N SER A 195 1.94 3.36 -2.77
CA SER A 195 3.38 3.10 -2.66
C SER A 195 4.09 3.91 -3.74
N ALA A 196 5.37 4.20 -3.54
CA ALA A 196 6.24 4.57 -4.64
C ALA A 196 6.89 3.29 -5.18
N LEU A 197 6.98 3.18 -6.50
CA LEU A 197 7.77 2.14 -7.14
C LEU A 197 9.17 2.66 -7.45
N THR A 198 10.16 1.84 -7.17
CA THR A 198 11.57 2.10 -7.45
C THR A 198 12.09 1.05 -8.42
N PRO A 199 12.80 1.43 -9.49
CA PRO A 199 13.47 0.47 -10.35
C PRO A 199 14.51 -0.33 -9.56
N VAL A 200 14.55 -1.64 -9.77
CA VAL A 200 15.55 -2.54 -9.19
C VAL A 200 16.30 -3.26 -10.31
N SER A 201 17.60 -3.43 -10.11
CA SER A 201 18.49 -4.14 -11.04
C SER A 201 18.53 -5.64 -10.76
N ARG A 202 18.19 -6.04 -9.53
CA ARG A 202 18.26 -7.43 -9.04
C ARG A 202 17.19 -7.70 -7.99
N CYS A 203 16.62 -8.90 -8.03
CA CYS A 203 15.90 -9.50 -6.91
C CYS A 203 16.76 -10.60 -6.28
N LEU A 204 16.73 -10.75 -4.96
CA LEU A 204 17.43 -11.81 -4.24
C LEU A 204 16.63 -12.34 -3.05
N ASP A 205 17.01 -13.52 -2.58
CA ASP A 205 16.48 -14.11 -1.35
C ASP A 205 17.51 -13.88 -0.23
N LEU A 206 17.20 -12.99 0.73
CA LEU A 206 18.13 -12.64 1.80
C LEU A 206 18.51 -13.84 2.68
N CYS A 207 17.60 -14.80 2.87
CA CYS A 207 17.87 -16.02 3.61
C CYS A 207 18.98 -16.84 2.91
N ARG A 208 18.87 -16.99 1.58
CA ARG A 208 19.89 -17.68 0.78
C ARG A 208 21.21 -16.93 0.72
N GLU A 209 21.21 -15.60 0.70
CA GLU A 209 22.47 -14.83 0.75
C GLU A 209 23.23 -15.05 2.06
N ILE A 210 22.53 -15.20 3.19
CA ILE A 210 23.17 -15.37 4.52
C ILE A 210 23.55 -16.83 4.79
N PHE A 211 22.67 -17.77 4.45
CA PHE A 211 22.79 -19.18 4.85
C PHE A 211 23.05 -20.14 3.68
N GLY A 212 23.04 -19.65 2.44
CA GLY A 212 23.21 -20.45 1.21
C GLY A 212 21.97 -21.25 0.79
N ARG A 213 21.11 -21.66 1.72
CA ARG A 213 19.84 -22.34 1.44
C ARG A 213 18.73 -21.90 2.38
N GLU A 214 18.67 -22.51 3.56
CA GLU A 214 17.63 -22.29 4.56
C GLU A 214 18.26 -21.77 5.85
N ALA A 215 17.53 -20.91 6.55
CA ALA A 215 17.92 -20.42 7.86
C ALA A 215 17.86 -21.57 8.89
N PRO A 216 18.64 -21.47 9.99
CA PRO A 216 18.46 -22.33 11.15
C PRO A 216 16.98 -22.36 11.57
N GLY A 217 16.50 -23.50 12.03
CA GLY A 217 15.08 -23.68 12.30
C GLY A 217 14.51 -22.61 13.23
N ASN A 218 15.26 -22.01 14.14
CA ASN A 218 14.77 -20.96 15.04
C ASN A 218 14.87 -19.53 14.49
N VAL A 219 15.39 -19.30 13.28
CA VAL A 219 15.43 -18.00 12.62
C VAL A 219 14.44 -17.99 11.45
N LEU A 220 13.59 -16.98 11.37
CA LEU A 220 12.53 -16.90 10.37
C LEU A 220 12.61 -15.61 9.57
N PHE A 221 12.38 -15.72 8.26
CA PHE A 221 12.26 -14.60 7.35
C PHE A 221 10.80 -14.51 6.92
N ALA A 222 10.15 -13.35 7.15
CA ALA A 222 8.84 -13.09 6.55
C ALA A 222 8.96 -13.13 5.02
N ARG A 223 7.94 -13.58 4.30
CA ARG A 223 8.00 -13.48 2.83
C ARG A 223 7.99 -12.00 2.46
N SER A 224 8.93 -11.61 1.61
CA SER A 224 9.05 -10.23 1.13
C SER A 224 8.92 -10.21 -0.37
N TYR A 225 8.16 -9.23 -0.85
CA TYR A 225 8.03 -8.89 -2.27
C TYR A 225 8.40 -7.41 -2.47
N SER A 226 9.25 -6.90 -1.57
CA SER A 226 9.60 -5.49 -1.42
C SER A 226 11.08 -5.34 -1.09
N GLN A 227 11.51 -4.13 -0.74
CA GLN A 227 12.88 -3.82 -0.33
C GLN A 227 13.07 -3.92 1.20
N ILE A 228 12.07 -4.47 1.91
CA ILE A 228 12.03 -4.61 3.36
C ILE A 228 11.93 -6.08 3.72
N GLN A 229 12.78 -6.55 4.63
CA GLN A 229 12.78 -7.93 5.09
C GLN A 229 12.70 -7.96 6.62
N HIS A 230 11.57 -8.47 7.14
CA HIS A 230 11.44 -8.76 8.57
C HIS A 230 12.06 -10.13 8.89
N ILE A 231 12.84 -10.17 9.96
CA ILE A 231 13.55 -11.34 10.44
C ILE A 231 13.23 -11.53 11.93
N TYR A 232 12.92 -12.76 12.31
CA TYR A 232 12.59 -13.16 13.67
C TYR A 232 13.67 -14.12 14.16
N ALA A 233 14.39 -13.74 15.21
CA ALA A 233 15.48 -14.53 15.76
C ALA A 233 15.46 -14.54 17.30
N PRO A 234 15.86 -15.64 17.97
CA PRO A 234 16.03 -15.66 19.41
C PRO A 234 17.14 -14.68 19.83
N PRO A 235 17.05 -14.07 21.03
CA PRO A 235 18.05 -13.09 21.50
C PRO A 235 19.49 -13.60 21.44
N SER A 236 19.71 -14.90 21.65
CA SER A 236 21.04 -15.52 21.59
C SER A 236 21.66 -15.56 20.19
N LEU A 237 20.86 -15.49 19.12
CA LEU A 237 21.34 -15.51 17.74
C LEU A 237 21.41 -14.12 17.10
N VAL A 238 20.80 -13.11 17.72
CA VAL A 238 20.76 -11.73 17.19
C VAL A 238 22.16 -11.17 16.93
N PRO A 239 23.16 -11.27 17.84
CA PRO A 239 24.48 -10.67 17.61
C PRO A 239 25.22 -11.22 16.39
N ASP A 240 25.23 -12.55 16.20
CA ASP A 240 25.86 -13.20 15.04
C ASP A 240 25.13 -12.83 13.74
N LEU A 241 23.80 -12.85 13.77
CA LEU A 241 22.99 -12.52 12.60
C LEU A 241 23.16 -11.06 12.16
N LEU A 242 23.21 -10.12 13.10
CA LEU A 242 23.52 -8.72 12.80
C LEU A 242 24.91 -8.55 12.20
N SER A 243 25.91 -9.29 12.71
CA SER A 243 27.26 -9.27 12.13
C SER A 243 27.26 -9.75 10.68
N ARG A 244 26.51 -10.81 10.37
CA ARG A 244 26.38 -11.31 8.99
C ARG A 244 25.63 -10.34 8.08
N LEU A 245 24.50 -9.82 8.54
CA LEU A 245 23.67 -8.87 7.79
C LEU A 245 24.46 -7.59 7.47
N ARG A 246 25.13 -7.00 8.46
CA ARG A 246 25.92 -5.76 8.29
C ARG A 246 27.15 -5.94 7.38
N ALA A 247 27.58 -7.18 7.12
CA ALA A 247 28.66 -7.48 6.18
C ALA A 247 28.19 -7.63 4.72
N LEU A 248 26.88 -7.70 4.47
CA LEU A 248 26.32 -7.79 3.12
C LEU A 248 26.36 -6.43 2.42
N ASP A 249 26.78 -6.42 1.16
CA ASP A 249 26.81 -5.23 0.31
C ASP A 249 25.44 -4.85 -0.25
N CYS A 250 24.45 -5.73 -0.11
CA CYS A 250 23.10 -5.58 -0.65
C CYS A 250 22.14 -4.82 0.27
N LEU A 251 22.55 -4.51 1.51
CA LEU A 251 21.72 -3.83 2.51
C LEU A 251 22.11 -2.36 2.64
N GLU A 252 21.11 -1.48 2.66
CA GLU A 252 21.28 -0.08 3.01
C GLU A 252 21.28 0.12 4.53
N ARG A 253 20.42 -0.62 5.23
CA ARG A 253 20.29 -0.52 6.68
C ARG A 253 19.84 -1.84 7.29
N VAL A 254 20.25 -2.08 8.53
CA VAL A 254 19.79 -3.19 9.37
C VAL A 254 19.32 -2.58 10.70
N LEU A 255 18.03 -2.66 10.96
CA LEU A 255 17.35 -2.09 12.12
C LEU A 255 17.19 -3.15 13.22
N GLU A 256 17.51 -2.80 14.46
CA GLU A 256 17.25 -3.57 15.68
C GLU A 256 17.03 -2.63 16.86
N GLY A 257 16.43 -3.12 17.96
CA GLY A 257 16.33 -2.35 19.21
C GLY A 257 15.68 -0.98 19.02
N ASP A 258 16.38 0.08 19.44
CA ASP A 258 15.89 1.47 19.38
C ASP A 258 15.66 1.95 17.94
N ASP A 259 16.40 1.43 16.95
CA ASP A 259 16.18 1.75 15.54
C ASP A 259 14.76 1.33 15.11
N LEU A 260 14.26 0.19 15.60
CA LEU A 260 12.89 -0.23 15.29
C LEU A 260 11.87 0.76 15.84
N ALA A 261 12.11 1.36 17.01
CA ALA A 261 11.21 2.37 17.56
C ALA A 261 11.26 3.68 16.76
N GLU A 262 12.46 4.13 16.36
CA GLU A 262 12.65 5.34 15.56
C GLU A 262 11.91 5.26 14.21
N PHE A 263 11.92 4.09 13.58
CA PHE A 263 11.24 3.84 12.30
C PHE A 263 9.79 3.36 12.45
N ALA A 264 9.22 3.41 13.66
CA ALA A 264 7.87 2.93 13.97
C ALA A 264 7.61 1.45 13.58
N LEU A 265 8.61 0.60 13.75
CA LEU A 265 8.64 -0.84 13.46
C LEU A 265 8.75 -1.73 14.71
N ASN A 266 8.47 -1.17 15.89
CA ASN A 266 8.54 -1.86 17.18
C ASN A 266 7.20 -2.52 17.61
N HIS A 267 6.36 -2.94 16.67
CA HIS A 267 5.14 -3.68 16.96
C HIS A 267 5.43 -5.19 17.13
N PRO A 268 4.72 -5.94 18.00
CA PRO A 268 4.94 -7.39 18.18
C PRO A 268 4.80 -8.26 16.92
N THR A 269 4.13 -7.75 15.88
CA THR A 269 3.99 -8.43 14.58
C THR A 269 5.15 -8.17 13.63
N ALA A 270 6.07 -7.27 13.98
CA ALA A 270 7.29 -7.02 13.23
C ALA A 270 8.41 -7.95 13.70
N GLY A 271 9.29 -8.32 12.77
CA GLY A 271 10.57 -8.95 13.11
C GLY A 271 11.39 -8.12 14.09
N ASN A 272 12.10 -8.79 15.00
CA ASN A 272 13.03 -8.14 15.93
C ASN A 272 14.34 -7.68 15.25
N ILE A 273 14.50 -8.01 13.97
CA ILE A 273 15.47 -7.40 13.05
C ILE A 273 14.73 -7.05 11.76
N VAL A 274 14.98 -5.87 11.19
CA VAL A 274 14.46 -5.48 9.87
C VAL A 274 15.60 -5.04 8.97
N ALA A 275 15.74 -5.69 7.82
CA ALA A 275 16.73 -5.33 6.81
C ALA A 275 16.07 -4.50 5.69
N LEU A 276 16.71 -3.38 5.35
CA LEU A 276 16.38 -2.52 4.21
C LEU A 276 17.41 -2.80 3.11
N ALA A 277 16.95 -3.31 1.97
CA ALA A 277 17.79 -3.49 0.79
C ALA A 277 18.27 -2.12 0.26
N ARG A 278 19.41 -2.11 -0.43
CA ARG A 278 19.77 -0.97 -1.30
C ARG A 278 18.65 -0.67 -2.29
N ARG A 279 18.52 0.59 -2.67
CA ARG A 279 17.46 1.08 -3.56
C ARG A 279 17.31 0.32 -4.88
N ASP A 280 18.39 -0.25 -5.42
CA ASP A 280 18.39 -1.01 -6.67
C ASP A 280 18.19 -2.52 -6.48
N ILE A 281 17.88 -2.97 -5.26
CA ILE A 281 17.69 -4.39 -4.92
C ILE A 281 16.29 -4.61 -4.32
N GLY A 282 15.61 -5.64 -4.79
CA GLY A 282 14.38 -6.16 -4.19
C GLY A 282 14.60 -7.51 -3.49
N PHE A 283 13.89 -7.76 -2.40
CA PHE A 283 13.80 -9.10 -1.81
C PHE A 283 12.66 -9.89 -2.45
N TRP A 284 12.90 -11.16 -2.67
CA TRP A 284 11.93 -12.09 -3.24
C TRP A 284 12.19 -13.50 -2.69
N PRO A 285 11.16 -14.31 -2.38
CA PRO A 285 11.38 -15.65 -1.85
C PRO A 285 12.10 -16.52 -2.89
N GLY A 286 13.09 -17.30 -2.46
CA GLY A 286 13.91 -18.10 -3.34
C GLY A 286 13.10 -19.08 -4.19
N GLU A 287 12.06 -19.70 -3.63
CA GLU A 287 11.17 -20.59 -4.37
C GLU A 287 10.34 -19.88 -5.44
N SER A 288 10.20 -18.56 -5.35
CA SER A 288 9.59 -17.73 -6.39
C SER A 288 10.63 -17.31 -7.43
N LEU A 289 11.87 -16.99 -7.01
CA LEU A 289 12.97 -16.71 -7.91
C LEU A 289 13.28 -17.90 -8.83
N ASP A 290 13.28 -19.11 -8.29
CA ASP A 290 13.55 -20.35 -9.02
C ASP A 290 12.50 -20.64 -10.12
N ARG A 291 11.32 -20.00 -10.05
CA ARG A 291 10.24 -20.15 -11.04
C ARG A 291 10.41 -19.25 -12.26
N PHE A 292 11.18 -18.17 -12.16
CA PHE A 292 11.45 -17.30 -13.31
C PHE A 292 12.38 -18.01 -14.29
N LYS A 293 11.83 -18.40 -15.45
CA LYS A 293 12.55 -19.03 -16.55
C LYS A 293 12.39 -18.19 -17.82
N PRO A 294 13.42 -18.07 -18.66
CA PRO A 294 13.33 -17.33 -19.91
C PRO A 294 12.08 -17.70 -20.73
N PRO A 295 11.33 -16.70 -21.26
CA PRO A 295 11.65 -15.28 -21.29
C PRO A 295 11.27 -14.50 -20.01
N MET A 296 10.63 -15.13 -19.02
CA MET A 296 10.27 -14.48 -17.75
C MET A 296 11.52 -14.13 -16.95
N ARG A 297 11.47 -12.99 -16.25
CA ARG A 297 12.54 -12.48 -15.39
C ARG A 297 11.96 -12.09 -14.04
N PRO A 298 12.78 -12.06 -12.97
CA PRO A 298 12.38 -11.44 -11.72
C PRO A 298 11.91 -10.00 -11.94
N PRO A 299 11.12 -9.46 -11.00
CA PRO A 299 10.64 -8.08 -11.11
C PRO A 299 11.77 -7.07 -11.26
N ALA A 300 11.52 -6.05 -12.06
CA ALA A 300 12.47 -4.96 -12.30
C ALA A 300 12.06 -3.64 -11.61
N CYS A 301 11.01 -3.68 -10.79
CA CYS A 301 10.62 -2.63 -9.86
C CYS A 301 10.28 -3.25 -8.49
N SER A 302 10.41 -2.47 -7.42
CA SER A 302 10.01 -2.83 -6.07
C SER A 302 9.48 -1.61 -5.30
N HIS A 303 9.25 -1.75 -4.00
CA HIS A 303 8.79 -0.69 -3.11
C HIS A 303 9.32 -0.89 -1.69
N GLY A 304 9.14 0.11 -0.82
CA GLY A 304 9.53 0.05 0.60
C GLY A 304 10.42 1.20 1.01
N HIS A 305 11.18 1.75 0.05
CA HIS A 305 11.87 3.01 0.21
C HIS A 305 10.92 4.20 0.15
N MET A 306 11.19 5.19 1.00
CA MET A 306 10.55 6.50 0.88
C MET A 306 10.91 7.16 -0.45
N ALA A 307 9.92 7.80 -1.08
CA ALA A 307 10.11 8.60 -2.28
C ALA A 307 11.00 9.81 -1.95
N GLU A 308 12.18 9.89 -2.59
CA GLU A 308 13.10 11.03 -2.43
C GLU A 308 12.59 12.25 -3.19
N ASP A 309 12.21 12.06 -4.46
CA ASP A 309 11.64 13.12 -5.26
C ASP A 309 10.15 13.30 -4.89
N PRO A 310 9.72 14.54 -4.57
CA PRO A 310 8.32 14.84 -4.30
C PRO A 310 7.33 14.41 -5.40
N LEU A 311 7.76 14.28 -6.65
CA LEU A 311 6.91 13.81 -7.76
C LEU A 311 6.62 12.31 -7.68
N ASP A 312 7.47 11.52 -7.03
CA ASP A 312 7.27 10.07 -6.85
C ASP A 312 6.36 9.75 -5.67
N ARG A 313 5.94 10.77 -4.92
CA ARG A 313 4.96 10.62 -3.85
C ARG A 313 3.62 10.13 -4.37
N PRO A 314 2.90 9.31 -3.57
CA PRO A 314 1.53 8.98 -3.85
C PRO A 314 0.66 10.23 -4.01
N VAL A 315 -0.42 10.10 -4.76
CA VAL A 315 -1.38 11.19 -5.00
C VAL A 315 -2.78 10.78 -4.56
N MET A 316 -3.50 11.70 -3.93
CA MET A 316 -4.91 11.56 -3.58
C MET A 316 -5.73 12.48 -4.50
N ILE A 317 -6.74 11.92 -5.15
CA ILE A 317 -7.70 12.66 -5.99
C ILE A 317 -9.10 12.37 -5.44
N GLY A 318 -9.84 13.43 -5.12
CA GLY A 318 -11.20 13.30 -4.60
C GLY A 318 -12.19 14.21 -5.31
N VAL A 319 -13.43 13.73 -5.47
CA VAL A 319 -14.57 14.48 -6.01
C VAL A 319 -15.81 14.17 -5.18
N GLY A 320 -16.70 15.17 -5.05
CA GLY A 320 -17.92 15.08 -4.23
C GLY A 320 -17.76 15.60 -2.80
N PHE A 321 -16.53 15.90 -2.36
CA PHE A 321 -16.23 16.47 -1.04
C PHE A 321 -15.07 17.48 -1.13
N ALA A 322 -14.97 18.36 -0.12
CA ALA A 322 -13.95 19.41 -0.07
C ALA A 322 -12.70 18.97 0.71
N GLN A 323 -11.54 19.34 0.17
CA GLN A 323 -10.23 19.21 0.82
C GLN A 323 -9.29 20.28 0.27
N PRO A 324 -8.49 20.96 1.11
CA PRO A 324 -7.44 21.86 0.63
C PRO A 324 -6.45 21.13 -0.27
N LYS A 325 -5.98 21.80 -1.34
CA LYS A 325 -4.94 21.29 -2.26
C LYS A 325 -3.53 21.35 -1.66
N ALA A 326 -3.42 21.35 -0.34
CA ALA A 326 -2.16 21.36 0.39
C ALA A 326 -1.60 19.94 0.50
N LEU A 327 -0.27 19.83 0.60
CA LEU A 327 0.41 18.58 0.91
C LEU A 327 -0.15 17.99 2.21
N ILE A 328 -0.45 16.68 2.21
CA ILE A 328 -0.95 15.95 3.37
C ILE A 328 -0.04 14.77 3.70
N GLY A 329 0.05 14.39 4.97
CA GLY A 329 0.69 13.15 5.42
C GLY A 329 -0.24 11.94 5.32
N ALA A 330 0.34 10.74 5.21
CA ALA A 330 -0.42 9.50 5.15
C ALA A 330 -1.37 9.32 6.35
N CYS A 331 -0.96 9.69 7.56
CA CYS A 331 -1.81 9.58 8.75
C CYS A 331 -3.02 10.54 8.71
N GLU A 332 -2.91 11.68 8.03
CA GLU A 332 -4.01 12.66 7.91
C GLU A 332 -5.14 12.15 6.99
N VAL A 333 -4.84 11.19 6.10
CA VAL A 333 -5.83 10.61 5.18
C VAL A 333 -7.03 10.06 5.93
N ALA A 334 -6.81 9.34 7.04
CA ALA A 334 -7.91 8.77 7.81
C ALA A 334 -8.86 9.83 8.38
N GLY A 335 -8.34 10.98 8.81
CA GLY A 335 -9.14 12.11 9.30
C GLY A 335 -9.96 12.76 8.18
N ILE A 336 -9.39 12.84 6.97
CA ILE A 336 -10.12 13.31 5.77
C ILE A 336 -11.27 12.36 5.45
N LEU A 337 -11.02 11.05 5.42
CA LEU A 337 -12.04 10.04 5.16
C LEU A 337 -13.13 10.01 6.25
N ASP A 338 -12.75 10.12 7.53
CA ASP A 338 -13.71 10.19 8.65
C ASP A 338 -14.60 11.43 8.54
N ARG A 339 -14.05 12.59 8.14
CA ARG A 339 -14.84 13.81 7.90
C ARG A 339 -15.87 13.61 6.79
N VAL A 340 -15.49 12.99 5.67
CA VAL A 340 -16.44 12.67 4.58
C VAL A 340 -17.57 11.77 5.08
N LEU A 341 -17.22 10.72 5.83
CA LEU A 341 -18.18 9.72 6.28
C LEU A 341 -19.11 10.19 7.40
N THR A 342 -18.67 11.16 8.21
CA THR A 342 -19.40 11.61 9.43
C THR A 342 -19.89 13.05 9.36
N GLY A 343 -19.39 13.87 8.44
CA GLY A 343 -19.69 15.31 8.35
C GLY A 343 -19.01 16.18 9.42
N VAL A 344 -18.20 15.56 10.29
CA VAL A 344 -17.52 16.22 11.41
C VAL A 344 -16.05 16.43 11.04
N ALA A 345 -15.61 17.69 11.04
CA ALA A 345 -14.19 17.99 10.96
C ALA A 345 -13.54 17.59 12.29
N VAL A 346 -12.77 16.51 12.28
CA VAL A 346 -11.87 16.19 13.38
C VAL A 346 -10.66 17.10 13.21
N HIS A 347 -10.56 18.15 14.02
CA HIS A 347 -9.32 18.89 14.15
C HIS A 347 -8.36 18.02 14.94
N ASP A 348 -7.64 17.14 14.26
CA ASP A 348 -6.49 16.44 14.83
C ASP A 348 -5.36 17.47 14.98
N LYS A 349 -5.46 18.33 15.99
CA LYS A 349 -4.28 18.87 16.65
C LYS A 349 -3.87 17.82 17.67
N VAL A 350 -3.03 16.90 17.26
CA VAL A 350 -2.14 16.18 18.17
C VAL A 350 -0.76 16.75 17.98
#